data_AF-A0A8J2NS39-F1
#
_entry.id   AF-A0A8J2NS39-F1
#
_cell.length_a   1.000
_cell.length_b   1.000
_cell.length_c   1.000
_cell.angle_alpha   90.00
_cell.angle_beta   90.00
_cell.angle_gamma   90.00
#
_symmetry.space_group_name_H-M   'P 1'
#
loop_
_entity.id
_entity.type
_entity.pdbx_description
1 polymer ?
#
loop_
_entity_poly.entity_id
_entity_poly.type
_entity_poly.pdbx_seq_one_letter_code
_entity_poly.pdbx_strand_id
1 'polypeptide(L)'
;MESKDEARAKCTLKDTTRKVEDHYVTGLLWKHEDPQLPESKTMALKRLSSIERKMDRDPDFATQYSSKREEFVQKGYARKVTNDDSN
;
A
#
# COMPACT_ATOMS: atom_id res chain seq x y z
N MET A 1 10.09 -26.82 19.01
CA MET A 1 8.69 -26.42 19.27
C MET A 1 8.47 -25.14 18.49
N GLU A 2 7.59 -25.16 17.49
CA GLU A 2 7.35 -23.99 16.62
C GLU A 2 6.68 -22.86 17.43
N SER A 3 7.00 -21.60 17.10
CA SER A 3 6.37 -20.46 17.75
C SER A 3 4.89 -20.37 17.37
N LYS A 4 4.05 -19.85 18.27
CA LYS A 4 2.61 -19.62 17.98
C LYS A 4 2.42 -18.74 16.74
N ASP A 5 3.32 -17.78 16.53
CA ASP A 5 3.30 -16.88 15.38
C ASP A 5 3.59 -17.63 14.07
N GLU A 6 4.54 -18.58 14.09
CA GLU A 6 4.90 -19.40 12.92
C GLU A 6 3.80 -20.41 12.58
N ALA A 7 3.22 -21.05 13.59
CA ALA A 7 2.10 -21.97 13.41
C ALA A 7 0.90 -21.26 12.77
N ARG A 8 0.59 -20.03 13.22
CA ARG A 8 -0.46 -19.19 12.64
C ARG A 8 -0.16 -18.84 11.18
N ALA A 9 1.04 -18.31 10.90
CA ALA A 9 1.40 -17.92 9.54
C ALA A 9 1.29 -19.10 8.56
N LYS A 10 1.70 -20.30 8.97
CA LYS A 10 1.55 -21.52 8.18
C LYS A 10 0.08 -21.91 7.95
N CYS A 11 -0.76 -21.76 8.98
CA CYS A 11 -2.20 -21.99 8.86
C CYS A 11 -2.82 -21.04 7.83
N THR A 12 -2.62 -19.73 8.02
CA THR A 12 -3.13 -18.69 7.11
C THR A 12 -2.65 -18.93 5.67
N LEU A 13 -1.37 -19.22 5.47
CA LEU A 13 -0.83 -19.49 4.15
C LEU A 13 -1.54 -20.69 3.49
N LYS A 14 -1.74 -21.79 4.22
CA LYS A 14 -2.43 -22.99 3.70
C LYS A 14 -3.90 -22.70 3.38
N ASP A 15 -4.58 -21.98 4.25
CA ASP A 15 -6.04 -21.79 4.17
C ASP A 15 -6.43 -20.74 3.13
N THR A 16 -5.58 -19.73 2.91
CA THR A 16 -5.91 -18.57 2.09
C THR A 16 -5.19 -18.52 0.74
N THR A 17 -4.15 -19.35 0.54
CA THR A 17 -3.44 -19.40 -0.75
C THR A 17 -4.30 -20.09 -1.80
N ARG A 18 -4.63 -19.37 -2.85
CA ARG A 18 -5.32 -19.91 -4.04
C ARG A 18 -4.67 -19.40 -5.31
N LYS A 19 -4.73 -20.21 -6.37
CA LYS A 19 -4.35 -19.78 -7.71
C LYS A 19 -5.54 -19.06 -8.35
N VAL A 20 -5.35 -17.81 -8.74
CA VAL A 20 -6.31 -16.98 -9.47
C VAL A 20 -5.71 -16.71 -10.84
N GLU A 21 -6.30 -17.31 -11.88
CA GLU A 21 -5.76 -17.25 -13.24
C GLU A 21 -4.28 -17.69 -13.29
N ASP A 22 -3.37 -16.74 -13.48
CA ASP A 22 -1.91 -16.96 -13.58
C ASP A 22 -1.13 -16.55 -12.32
N HIS A 23 -1.80 -16.02 -11.29
CA HIS A 23 -1.15 -15.55 -10.06
C HIS A 23 -1.64 -16.29 -8.82
N TYR A 24 -0.79 -16.39 -7.79
CA TYR A 24 -1.18 -16.88 -6.47
C TYR A 24 -1.58 -15.71 -5.59
N VAL A 25 -2.74 -15.82 -4.96
CA VAL A 25 -3.21 -14.87 -3.94
C VAL A 25 -3.18 -15.59 -2.60
N THR A 26 -2.57 -14.96 -1.60
CA THR A 26 -2.58 -15.42 -0.20
C THR A 26 -3.10 -14.31 0.70
N GLY A 27 -3.71 -14.69 1.82
CA GLY A 27 -4.03 -13.79 2.91
C GLY A 27 -2.76 -13.22 3.55
N LEU A 28 -2.91 -12.05 4.18
CA LEU A 28 -1.82 -11.38 4.89
C LEU A 28 -1.38 -12.24 6.08
N LEU A 29 -0.10 -12.61 6.11
CA LEU A 29 0.50 -13.41 7.19
C LEU A 29 0.80 -12.56 8.44
N TRP A 30 -0.10 -11.64 8.76
CA TRP A 30 0.04 -10.74 9.89
C TRP A 30 -0.06 -11.50 11.21
N LYS A 31 0.60 -10.96 12.24
CA LYS A 31 0.60 -11.54 13.59
C LYS A 31 -0.81 -11.60 14.20
N HIS A 32 -1.65 -10.64 13.83
CA HIS A 32 -3.05 -10.54 14.24
C HIS A 32 -3.93 -10.52 12.98
N GLU A 33 -5.09 -11.18 13.05
CA GLU A 33 -6.05 -11.25 11.93
C GLU A 33 -6.67 -9.89 11.59
N ASP A 34 -6.91 -9.06 12.60
CA ASP A 34 -7.44 -7.70 12.46
C ASP A 34 -6.61 -6.72 13.29
N PRO A 35 -5.43 -6.29 12.79
CA PRO A 35 -4.67 -5.27 13.48
C PRO A 35 -5.39 -3.94 13.32
N GLN A 36 -5.70 -3.33 14.46
CA GLN A 36 -6.20 -1.96 14.53
C GLN A 36 -5.09 -1.03 14.02
N LEU A 37 -5.23 -0.56 12.78
CA LEU A 37 -4.30 0.41 12.20
C LEU A 37 -4.56 1.77 12.85
N PRO A 38 -3.52 2.46 13.35
CA PRO A 38 -3.69 3.78 13.94
C PRO A 38 -4.15 4.78 12.87
N GLU A 39 -4.81 5.86 13.31
CA GLU A 39 -5.22 6.95 12.42
C GLU A 39 -4.04 7.48 11.62
N SER A 40 -4.02 7.19 10.31
CA SER A 40 -2.89 7.50 9.44
C SER A 40 -3.05 8.83 8.69
N LYS A 41 -4.25 9.44 8.72
CA LYS A 41 -4.58 10.67 7.96
C LYS A 41 -3.62 11.82 8.30
N THR A 42 -3.42 12.11 9.57
CA THR A 42 -2.51 13.18 10.02
C THR A 42 -1.07 12.93 9.55
N MET A 43 -0.61 11.68 9.59
CA MET A 43 0.72 11.31 9.11
C MET A 43 0.83 11.45 7.59
N ALA A 44 -0.19 11.01 6.85
CA ALA A 44 -0.25 11.11 5.40
C ALA A 44 -0.20 12.59 4.94
N LEU A 45 -0.97 13.46 5.59
CA LEU A 45 -0.96 14.90 5.31
C LEU A 45 0.41 15.53 5.58
N LYS A 46 1.06 15.19 6.70
CA LYS A 46 2.43 15.67 6.99
C LYS A 46 3.45 15.23 5.94
N ARG A 47 3.34 13.99 5.47
CA ARG A 47 4.19 13.46 4.38
C ARG A 47 3.94 14.21 3.08
N LEU A 48 2.67 14.46 2.73
CA LEU A 48 2.30 15.25 1.56
C LEU A 48 2.94 16.63 1.60
N SER A 49 2.73 17.40 2.67
CA SER A 49 3.30 18.75 2.79
C SER A 49 4.83 18.76 2.74
N SER A 50 5.48 17.70 3.23
CA SER A 50 6.93 17.58 3.16
C SER A 50 7.42 17.30 1.73
N ILE A 51 6.68 16.50 0.96
CA ILE A 51 6.96 16.23 -0.44
C ILE A 51 6.78 17.50 -1.27
N GLU A 52 5.68 18.24 -1.07
CA GLU A 52 5.41 19.51 -1.76
C GLU A 52 6.54 20.52 -1.53
N ARG A 53 6.93 20.75 -0.27
CA ARG A 53 8.07 21.63 0.06
C ARG A 53 9.38 21.19 -0.59
N LYS A 54 9.58 19.88 -0.75
CA LYS A 54 10.77 19.35 -1.43
C LYS A 54 10.71 19.63 -2.93
N MET A 55 9.55 19.48 -3.55
CA MET A 55 9.33 19.81 -4.96
C MET A 55 9.54 21.29 -5.24
N ASP A 56 9.09 22.18 -4.35
CA ASP A 56 9.28 23.63 -4.50
C ASP A 56 10.77 24.02 -4.46
N ARG A 57 11.57 23.31 -3.68
CA ARG A 57 13.02 23.57 -3.54
C ARG A 57 13.84 22.93 -4.65
N ASP A 58 13.40 21.79 -5.17
CA ASP A 58 14.14 20.96 -6.12
C ASP A 58 13.26 20.63 -7.34
N PRO A 59 13.39 21.42 -8.43
CA PRO A 59 12.62 21.22 -9.66
C PRO A 59 12.88 19.88 -10.36
N ASP A 60 14.08 19.30 -10.18
CA ASP A 60 14.41 18.00 -10.77
C ASP A 60 13.64 16.89 -10.04
N PHE A 61 13.63 16.93 -8.70
CA PHE A 61 12.80 16.04 -7.90
C PHE A 61 11.30 16.15 -8.25
N ALA A 62 10.80 17.36 -8.47
CA ALA A 62 9.40 17.58 -8.86
C ALA A 62 9.05 16.91 -10.21
N THR A 63 9.96 17.01 -11.19
CA THR A 63 9.81 16.41 -12.52
C THR A 63 9.83 14.89 -12.43
N GLN A 64 10.79 14.31 -11.71
CA GLN A 64 10.90 12.87 -11.52
C GLN A 64 9.67 12.29 -10.82
N TYR A 65 9.22 12.94 -9.74
CA TYR A 65 8.06 12.48 -8.98
C TYR A 65 6.78 12.52 -9.82
N SER A 66 6.57 13.60 -10.58
CA SER A 66 5.40 13.76 -11.45
C SER A 66 5.38 12.68 -12.54
N SER A 67 6.55 12.39 -13.13
CA SER A 67 6.70 11.34 -14.14
C SER A 67 6.39 9.97 -13.56
N LYS A 68 6.87 9.67 -12.34
CA LYS A 68 6.59 8.39 -11.67
C LYS A 68 5.11 8.22 -11.32
N ARG A 69 4.46 9.30 -10.90
CA ARG A 69 3.02 9.32 -10.63
C ARG A 69 2.22 8.97 -11.90
N GLU A 70 2.60 9.54 -13.04
CA GLU A 70 1.95 9.24 -14.32
C GLU A 70 2.18 7.79 -14.77
N GLU A 71 3.40 7.27 -14.62
CA GLU A 71 3.72 5.86 -14.91
C GLU A 71 2.82 4.89 -14.10
N PHE A 72 2.55 5.21 -12.84
CA PHE A 72 1.67 4.40 -11.99
C PHE A 72 0.22 4.41 -12.50
N VAL A 73 -0.24 5.55 -13.00
CA VAL A 73 -1.58 5.66 -13.60
C VAL A 73 -1.65 4.89 -14.92
N GLN A 74 -0.64 5.02 -15.78
CA GLN A 74 -0.58 4.31 -17.06
C GLN A 74 -0.51 2.79 -16.89
N LYS A 75 0.22 2.31 -15.87
CA LYS A 75 0.27 0.88 -15.53
C LYS A 75 -1.00 0.37 -14.84
N GLY A 76 -1.95 1.23 -14.53
CA GLY A 76 -3.18 0.87 -13.82
C GLY A 76 -2.98 0.56 -12.33
N TYR A 77 -1.80 0.86 -11.77
CA TYR A 77 -1.51 0.69 -10.34
C TYR A 77 -2.18 1.77 -9.48
N ALA A 78 -2.44 2.94 -10.07
CA ALA A 78 -3.14 4.04 -9.44
C ALA A 78 -4.20 4.61 -10.39
N ARG A 79 -5.23 5.23 -9.82
CA ARG A 79 -6.27 5.96 -10.55
C ARG A 79 -6.53 7.28 -9.84
N LYS A 80 -6.88 8.33 -10.58
CA LYS A 80 -7.45 9.55 -9.99
C LYS A 80 -8.82 9.22 -9.41
N VAL A 81 -8.96 9.39 -8.10
CA VAL A 81 -10.22 9.20 -7.39
C VAL A 81 -11.15 10.38 -7.70
N THR A 82 -12.42 10.10 -8.01
CA THR A 82 -13.44 11.15 -8.21
C THR A 82 -14.19 11.38 -6.91
N ASN A 83 -14.81 12.55 -6.73
CA ASN A 83 -15.51 12.87 -5.48
C ASN A 83 -16.67 11.91 -5.17
N ASP A 84 -17.23 11.24 -6.18
CA ASP A 84 -18.27 10.21 -6.02
C ASP A 84 -17.76 8.92 -5.36
N ASP A 85 -16.43 8.71 -5.31
CA ASP A 85 -15.80 7.54 -4.68
C ASP A 85 -15.47 7.77 -3.18
N SER A 86 -15.75 8.96 -2.63
CA SER A 86 -15.45 9.30 -1.24
C SER A 86 -16.58 8.83 -0.31
N ASN A 87 -16.45 7.61 0.22
CA ASN A 87 -17.30 7.09 1.30
C ASN A 87 -16.71 7.39 2.68
#